data_AF-A0A7Y2BV94-F1
#
_entry.id   AF-A0A7Y2BV94-F1
#
_cell.length_a   1.000
_cell.length_b   1.000
_cell.length_c   1.000
_cell.angle_alpha   90.00
_cell.angle_beta   90.00
_cell.angle_gamma   90.00
#
_symmetry.space_group_name_H-M   'P 1'
#
loop_
_entity.id
_entity.type
_entity.pdbx_description
1 polymer ?
#
loop_
_entity_poly.entity_id
_entity_poly.type
_entity_poly.pdbx_seq_one_letter_code
_entity_poly.pdbx_strand_id
1 'polypeptide(L)'
;MAAENSPNIFKKLFYDMIPVILGILIALIINDWQLDVQDKQFVDSAMEAISKELEENIIELEKVIPDHERFAITIDSSLYLSNSLGDIIKNHGDLDSPNIKHTSWKAFLNQYMHLVDYEYISILAKIEEEKHLLEAKGIKAVDYIYNNIDAKDEKSKYKLLRIIDNIMRVEKELLKSNQAFMIRYESQNKD
;
A
#
# COMPACT_ATOMS: atom_id res chain seq x y z
N MET A 1 -25.04 -11.92 -81.33
CA MET A 1 -25.41 -10.87 -80.36
C MET A 1 -25.06 -11.43 -78.98
N ALA A 2 -24.02 -10.88 -78.36
CA ALA A 2 -23.32 -11.49 -77.22
C ALA A 2 -24.16 -11.42 -75.94
N ALA A 3 -24.37 -12.58 -75.30
CA ALA A 3 -24.80 -12.65 -73.91
C ALA A 3 -23.54 -12.94 -73.07
N GLU A 4 -22.89 -11.86 -72.63
CA GLU A 4 -21.79 -11.94 -71.68
C GLU A 4 -22.38 -12.19 -70.29
N ASN A 5 -22.63 -13.47 -70.00
CA ASN A 5 -23.00 -13.92 -68.67
C ASN A 5 -21.77 -13.77 -67.75
N SER A 6 -21.81 -12.80 -66.85
CA SER A 6 -20.87 -12.68 -65.74
C SER A 6 -21.58 -12.94 -64.39
N PRO A 7 -21.86 -14.21 -63.98
CA PRO A 7 -22.53 -14.48 -62.70
C PRO A 7 -21.57 -14.94 -61.59
N ASN A 8 -20.26 -15.08 -61.83
CA ASN A 8 -19.38 -15.85 -60.92
C ASN A 8 -18.19 -15.09 -60.31
N ILE A 9 -17.93 -13.84 -60.71
CA ILE A 9 -16.80 -13.07 -60.17
C ILE A 9 -17.06 -12.65 -58.72
N PHE A 10 -18.28 -12.18 -58.41
CA PHE A 10 -18.64 -11.77 -57.05
C PHE A 10 -18.67 -12.94 -56.06
N LYS A 11 -19.19 -14.11 -56.44
CA LYS A 11 -19.16 -15.32 -55.60
C LYS A 11 -17.73 -15.78 -55.34
N LYS A 12 -16.88 -15.76 -56.36
CA LYS A 12 -15.47 -16.15 -56.23
C LYS A 12 -14.71 -15.20 -55.31
N LEU A 13 -14.87 -13.88 -55.49
CA LEU A 13 -14.32 -12.87 -54.59
C LEU A 13 -14.80 -13.04 -53.15
N PHE A 14 -16.08 -13.39 -52.94
CA PHE A 14 -16.61 -13.65 -51.59
C PHE A 14 -15.96 -14.87 -50.94
N TYR A 15 -15.82 -15.97 -51.68
CA TYR A 15 -15.16 -17.19 -51.19
C TYR A 15 -13.66 -16.98 -50.94
N ASP A 16 -12.99 -16.12 -51.70
CA ASP A 16 -11.58 -15.79 -51.51
C ASP A 16 -11.36 -14.81 -50.33
N MET A 17 -12.34 -13.95 -50.03
CA MET A 17 -12.27 -13.01 -48.89
C MET A 17 -12.58 -13.66 -47.54
N ILE A 18 -13.47 -14.65 -47.48
CA ILE A 18 -13.89 -15.30 -46.22
C ILE A 18 -12.68 -15.84 -45.42
N PRO A 19 -11.73 -16.61 -46.00
CA PRO A 19 -10.57 -17.11 -45.28
C PRO A 19 -9.64 -15.99 -44.78
N VAL A 20 -9.49 -14.91 -45.54
CA VAL A 20 -8.68 -13.74 -45.17
C VAL A 20 -9.28 -13.03 -43.97
N ILE A 21 -10.59 -12.78 -44.00
CA ILE A 21 -11.32 -12.16 -42.90
C ILE A 21 -11.27 -13.04 -41.65
N LEU A 22 -11.48 -14.36 -41.77
CA LEU A 22 -11.34 -15.30 -40.66
C LEU A 22 -9.92 -15.30 -40.08
N GLY A 23 -8.89 -15.25 -40.91
CA GLY A 23 -7.50 -15.19 -40.46
C GLY A 23 -7.22 -13.95 -39.61
N ILE A 24 -7.72 -12.78 -40.06
CA ILE A 24 -7.60 -11.52 -39.31
C ILE A 24 -8.38 -11.58 -37.99
N LEU A 25 -9.62 -12.09 -38.01
CA LEU A 25 -10.44 -12.21 -36.80
C LEU A 25 -9.83 -13.14 -35.75
N ILE A 26 -9.30 -14.30 -36.18
CA ILE A 26 -8.63 -15.23 -35.27
C ILE A 26 -7.37 -14.60 -34.69
N ALA A 27 -6.59 -13.87 -35.50
CA ALA A 27 -5.40 -13.17 -35.03
C ALA A 27 -5.75 -12.10 -33.97
N LEU A 28 -6.83 -11.35 -34.17
CA LEU A 28 -7.33 -10.39 -33.17
C LEU A 28 -7.76 -11.09 -31.87
N ILE A 29 -8.53 -12.18 -31.97
CA ILE A 29 -8.99 -12.94 -30.80
C ILE A 29 -7.80 -13.54 -30.02
N ILE A 30 -6.79 -14.08 -30.70
CA ILE A 30 -5.59 -14.63 -30.05
C ILE A 30 -4.79 -13.51 -29.38
N ASN A 31 -4.65 -12.36 -30.04
CA ASN A 31 -3.94 -11.22 -29.49
C ASN A 31 -4.64 -10.66 -28.25
N ASP A 32 -5.96 -10.49 -28.30
CA ASP A 32 -6.76 -10.02 -27.16
C ASP A 32 -6.68 -11.01 -26.00
N TRP A 33 -6.78 -12.32 -26.27
CA TRP A 33 -6.61 -13.35 -25.23
C TRP A 33 -5.20 -13.35 -24.63
N GLN A 34 -4.17 -13.17 -25.43
CA GLN A 34 -2.78 -13.10 -24.95
C GLN A 34 -2.56 -11.87 -24.08
N LEU A 35 -3.14 -10.72 -24.45
CA LEU A 35 -3.11 -9.50 -23.64
C LEU A 35 -3.80 -9.73 -22.28
N ASP A 36 -5.00 -10.32 -22.27
CA ASP A 36 -5.72 -10.63 -21.02
C ASP A 36 -4.91 -11.54 -20.09
N VAL A 37 -4.22 -12.55 -20.64
CA VAL A 37 -3.38 -13.47 -19.86
C VAL A 37 -2.15 -12.75 -19.30
N GLN A 38 -1.51 -11.88 -20.08
CA GLN A 38 -0.34 -11.11 -19.62
C GLN A 38 -0.73 -10.10 -18.54
N ASP A 39 -1.84 -9.41 -18.72
CA ASP A 39 -2.39 -8.45 -17.78
C ASP A 39 -2.74 -9.13 -16.46
N LYS A 40 -3.36 -10.32 -16.50
CA LYS A 40 -3.61 -11.12 -15.30
C LYS A 40 -2.33 -11.52 -14.58
N GLN A 41 -1.33 -12.05 -15.29
CA GLN A 41 -0.06 -12.45 -14.70
C GLN A 41 0.68 -11.27 -14.03
N PHE A 42 0.60 -10.09 -14.63
CA PHE A 42 1.17 -8.89 -14.06
C PHE A 42 0.44 -8.47 -12.78
N VAL A 43 -0.90 -8.43 -12.80
CA VAL A 43 -1.71 -8.10 -11.62
C VAL A 43 -1.43 -9.08 -10.47
N ASP A 44 -1.38 -10.38 -10.76
CA ASP A 44 -1.07 -11.41 -9.76
C ASP A 44 0.32 -11.19 -9.13
N SER A 45 1.34 -10.95 -9.98
CA SER A 45 2.71 -10.69 -9.51
C SER A 45 2.81 -9.40 -8.69
N ALA A 46 2.08 -8.36 -9.08
CA ALA A 46 2.04 -7.10 -8.36
C ALA A 46 1.34 -7.25 -7.01
N MET A 47 0.22 -7.97 -6.95
CA MET A 47 -0.49 -8.25 -5.71
C MET A 47 0.35 -9.11 -4.75
N GLU A 48 1.11 -10.08 -5.25
CA GLU A 48 2.06 -10.85 -4.44
C GLU A 48 3.19 -9.97 -3.88
N ALA A 49 3.74 -9.07 -4.70
CA ALA A 49 4.76 -8.13 -4.25
C ALA A 49 4.21 -7.18 -3.18
N ILE A 50 3.01 -6.64 -3.39
CA ILE A 50 2.31 -5.80 -2.42
C ILE A 50 2.05 -6.59 -1.13
N SER A 51 1.55 -7.82 -1.19
CA SER A 51 1.24 -8.61 0.01
C SER A 51 2.48 -8.87 0.86
N LYS A 52 3.62 -9.20 0.23
CA LYS A 52 4.90 -9.38 0.93
C LYS A 52 5.37 -8.10 1.60
N GLU A 53 5.24 -6.96 0.91
CA GLU A 53 5.59 -5.65 1.44
C GLU A 53 4.73 -5.26 2.66
N LEU A 54 3.43 -5.55 2.61
CA LEU A 54 2.52 -5.30 3.74
C LEU A 54 2.73 -6.27 4.90
N GLU A 55 3.13 -7.52 4.64
CA GLU A 55 3.53 -8.48 5.69
C GLU A 55 4.77 -7.99 6.45
N GLU A 56 5.78 -7.48 5.74
CA GLU A 56 6.94 -6.83 6.36
C GLU A 56 6.54 -5.61 7.19
N ASN A 57 5.62 -4.78 6.70
CA ASN A 57 5.09 -3.64 7.44
C ASN A 57 4.37 -4.05 8.74
N ILE A 58 3.59 -5.14 8.70
CA ILE A 58 2.91 -5.68 9.89
C ILE A 58 3.94 -6.06 10.94
N ILE A 59 4.99 -6.80 10.56
CA ILE A 59 6.06 -7.23 11.47
C ILE A 59 6.76 -6.01 12.11
N GLU A 60 7.08 -4.98 11.32
CA GLU A 60 7.68 -3.75 11.82
C GLU A 60 6.76 -3.01 12.81
N LEU A 61 5.46 -2.90 12.50
CA LEU A 61 4.48 -2.24 13.37
C LEU A 61 4.25 -3.01 14.68
N GLU A 62 4.19 -4.34 14.61
CA GLU A 62 4.06 -5.21 15.79
C GLU A 62 5.29 -5.15 16.70
N LYS A 63 6.46 -4.81 16.15
CA LYS A 63 7.67 -4.55 16.93
C LYS A 63 7.64 -3.17 17.60
N VAL A 64 7.29 -2.12 16.86
CA VAL A 64 7.43 -0.72 17.31
C VAL A 64 6.31 -0.27 18.24
N ILE A 65 5.06 -0.67 18.00
CA ILE A 65 3.93 -0.25 18.83
C ILE A 65 4.14 -0.58 20.33
N PRO A 66 4.56 -1.80 20.72
CA PRO A 66 4.84 -2.11 22.12
C PRO A 66 5.99 -1.29 22.72
N ASP A 67 6.94 -0.86 21.90
CA ASP A 67 8.04 -0.01 22.36
C ASP A 67 7.57 1.41 22.68
N HIS A 68 6.78 2.00 21.78
CA HIS A 68 6.12 3.28 22.02
C HIS A 68 5.17 3.25 23.22
N GLU A 69 4.49 2.12 23.47
CA GLU A 69 3.67 1.94 24.68
C GLU A 69 4.53 1.97 25.96
N ARG A 70 5.68 1.29 25.97
CA ARG A 70 6.63 1.36 27.09
C ARG A 70 7.18 2.77 27.27
N PHE A 71 7.44 3.48 26.19
CA PHE A 71 7.91 4.87 26.27
C PHE A 71 6.84 5.78 26.90
N ALA A 72 5.59 5.66 26.47
CA ALA A 72 4.47 6.40 27.04
C ALA A 72 4.34 6.15 28.55
N ILE A 73 4.43 4.89 29.00
CA ILE A 73 4.43 4.52 30.42
C ILE A 73 5.62 5.16 31.18
N THR A 74 6.79 5.20 30.55
CA THR A 74 7.99 5.82 31.13
C THR A 74 7.83 7.33 31.30
N ILE A 75 7.23 8.02 30.32
CA ILE A 75 6.92 9.45 30.42
C ILE A 75 5.88 9.69 31.52
N ASP A 76 4.80 8.91 31.53
CA ASP A 76 3.70 9.04 32.49
C ASP A 76 4.17 8.89 33.94
N SER A 77 4.96 7.84 34.21
CA SER A 77 5.58 7.62 35.52
C SER A 77 6.61 8.69 35.91
N SER A 78 7.11 9.46 34.94
CA SER A 78 8.10 10.53 35.15
C SER A 78 7.51 11.94 35.21
N LEU A 79 6.18 12.09 35.09
CA LEU A 79 5.49 13.40 35.01
C LEU A 79 5.88 14.34 36.15
N TYR A 80 5.89 13.82 37.39
CA TYR A 80 6.15 14.59 38.61
C TYR A 80 7.59 14.48 39.11
N LEU A 81 8.47 13.79 38.37
CA LEU A 81 9.88 13.64 38.72
C LEU A 81 10.70 14.85 38.23
N SER A 82 11.90 15.03 38.79
CA SER A 82 12.79 16.15 38.40
C SER A 82 13.63 15.88 37.14
N ASN A 83 13.52 14.67 36.58
CA ASN A 83 14.16 14.25 35.34
C ASN A 83 13.75 15.17 34.18
N SER A 84 14.69 15.53 33.32
CA SER A 84 14.41 16.20 32.05
C SER A 84 13.82 15.23 31.02
N LEU A 85 13.26 15.74 29.92
CA LEU A 85 12.87 14.89 28.79
C LEU A 85 14.05 14.09 28.23
N GLY A 86 15.23 14.70 28.16
CA GLY A 86 16.46 14.04 27.74
C GLY A 86 16.84 12.87 28.65
N ASP A 87 16.70 13.02 29.97
CA ASP A 87 16.94 11.92 30.92
C ASP A 87 15.95 10.77 30.70
N ILE A 88 14.67 11.10 30.46
CA ILE A 88 13.61 10.12 30.22
C ILE A 88 13.89 9.32 28.93
N ILE A 89 14.22 10.01 27.84
CA ILE A 89 14.54 9.39 26.55
C ILE A 89 15.80 8.54 26.67
N LYS A 90 16.87 9.07 27.25
CA LYS A 90 18.12 8.34 27.44
C LYS A 90 17.94 7.06 28.27
N ASN A 91 17.08 7.09 29.28
CA ASN A 91 16.80 5.93 30.12
C ASN A 91 15.91 4.90 29.42
N HIS A 92 15.07 5.34 28.49
CA HIS A 92 14.25 4.44 27.67
C HIS A 92 15.08 3.73 26.60
N GLY A 93 15.96 4.47 25.91
CA GLY A 93 16.71 4.01 24.75
C GLY A 93 16.35 4.81 23.50
N ASP A 94 16.84 4.35 22.34
CA ASP A 94 16.49 4.95 21.05
C ASP A 94 15.00 4.72 20.75
N LEU A 95 14.33 5.76 20.24
CA LEU A 95 12.97 5.66 19.71
C LEU A 95 13.03 5.18 18.27
N ASP A 96 12.70 3.91 18.05
CA ASP A 96 12.63 3.32 16.71
C ASP A 96 11.42 3.86 15.94
N SER A 97 11.64 4.30 14.70
CA SER A 97 10.55 4.58 13.75
C SER A 97 10.28 3.33 12.92
N PRO A 98 9.02 2.92 12.69
CA PRO A 98 8.76 1.74 11.87
C PRO A 98 9.14 2.04 10.42
N ASN A 99 9.80 1.08 9.76
CA ASN A 99 10.19 1.22 8.36
C ASN A 99 9.07 0.73 7.43
N ILE A 100 8.11 1.61 7.15
CA ILE A 100 6.94 1.28 6.32
C ILE A 100 7.28 1.41 4.83
N LYS A 101 7.12 0.32 4.08
CA LYS A 101 7.29 0.24 2.63
C LYS A 101 5.94 0.40 1.89
N HIS A 102 5.94 1.04 0.73
CA HIS A 102 4.77 1.19 -0.18
C HIS A 102 5.17 1.16 -1.67
N THR A 103 6.40 0.75 -1.97
CA THR A 103 7.03 0.92 -3.28
C THR A 103 6.33 0.13 -4.38
N SER A 104 5.86 -1.07 -4.05
CA SER A 104 5.21 -1.97 -5.00
C SER A 104 3.87 -1.42 -5.48
N TRP A 105 3.08 -0.83 -4.57
CA TRP A 105 1.82 -0.16 -4.90
C TRP A 105 2.00 1.05 -5.81
N LYS A 106 3.00 1.90 -5.54
CA LYS A 106 3.26 3.09 -6.39
C LYS A 106 3.68 2.75 -7.80
N ALA A 107 4.43 1.66 -7.97
CA ALA A 107 4.80 1.17 -9.29
C ALA A 107 3.58 0.62 -10.05
N PHE A 108 2.65 -0.02 -9.34
CA PHE A 108 1.46 -0.64 -9.89
C PHE A 108 0.39 0.35 -10.40
N LEU A 109 0.15 1.45 -9.65
CA LEU A 109 -0.91 2.44 -9.92
C LEU A 109 -0.91 3.01 -11.35
N ASN A 110 0.26 3.15 -11.99
CA ASN A 110 0.37 3.84 -13.26
C ASN A 110 -0.03 3.00 -14.49
N GLN A 111 -0.04 1.68 -14.36
CA GLN A 111 -0.10 0.80 -15.54
C GLN A 111 -1.39 -0.03 -15.61
N TYR A 112 -1.93 -0.48 -14.47
CA TYR A 112 -3.04 -1.46 -14.46
C TYR A 112 -4.09 -1.24 -13.36
N MET A 113 -4.23 -0.01 -12.85
CA MET A 113 -5.24 0.31 -11.83
C MET A 113 -6.67 -0.06 -12.24
N HIS A 114 -6.98 -0.02 -13.54
CA HIS A 114 -8.29 -0.35 -14.09
C HIS A 114 -8.64 -1.85 -14.01
N LEU A 115 -7.66 -2.72 -13.72
CA LEU A 115 -7.83 -4.16 -13.60
C LEU A 115 -8.05 -4.64 -12.16
N VAL A 116 -8.03 -3.73 -11.18
CA VAL A 116 -8.10 -4.06 -9.76
C VAL A 116 -9.39 -3.57 -9.14
N ASP A 117 -10.00 -4.41 -8.32
CA ASP A 117 -11.21 -4.06 -7.59
C ASP A 117 -10.99 -2.83 -6.71
N TYR A 118 -11.99 -1.94 -6.72
CA TYR A 118 -11.97 -0.70 -5.96
C TYR A 118 -11.67 -0.91 -4.47
N GLU A 119 -12.12 -2.02 -3.87
CA GLU A 119 -11.85 -2.34 -2.48
C GLU A 119 -10.36 -2.42 -2.18
N TYR A 120 -9.55 -3.07 -3.03
CA TYR A 120 -8.09 -3.12 -2.84
C TYR A 120 -7.48 -1.74 -3.01
N ILE A 121 -7.92 -0.97 -4.01
CA ILE A 121 -7.48 0.40 -4.25
C ILE A 121 -7.75 1.26 -3.01
N SER A 122 -8.93 1.13 -2.41
CA SER A 122 -9.33 1.93 -1.25
C SER A 122 -8.50 1.62 -0.01
N ILE A 123 -8.16 0.34 0.23
CA ILE A 123 -7.32 -0.07 1.36
C ILE A 123 -5.88 0.43 1.17
N LEU A 124 -5.33 0.27 -0.04
CA LEU A 124 -3.96 0.69 -0.33
C LEU A 124 -3.81 2.22 -0.30
N ALA A 125 -4.81 2.96 -0.79
CA ALA A 125 -4.86 4.41 -0.65
C ALA A 125 -4.91 4.85 0.83
N LYS A 126 -5.68 4.15 1.66
CA LYS A 126 -5.74 4.41 3.10
C LYS A 126 -4.39 4.15 3.78
N ILE A 127 -3.71 3.06 3.44
CA ILE A 127 -2.36 2.75 3.94
C ILE A 127 -1.37 3.86 3.58
N GLU A 128 -1.43 4.39 2.35
CA GLU A 128 -0.58 5.50 1.91
C GLU A 128 -0.85 6.79 2.72
N GLU A 129 -2.13 7.13 2.93
CA GLU A 129 -2.51 8.29 3.73
C GLU A 129 -2.04 8.16 5.19
N GLU A 130 -2.26 7.00 5.80
CA GLU A 130 -1.87 6.69 7.18
C GLU A 130 -0.34 6.76 7.36
N LYS A 131 0.43 6.27 6.38
CA LYS A 131 1.89 6.41 6.40
C LYS A 131 2.33 7.87 6.34
N HIS A 132 1.78 8.66 5.42
CA HIS A 132 2.13 10.09 5.33
C HIS A 132 1.77 10.85 6.62
N LEU A 133 0.66 10.47 7.25
CA LEU A 133 0.27 11.02 8.54
C LEU A 133 1.25 10.62 9.65
N LEU A 134 1.75 9.37 9.64
CA LEU A 134 2.76 8.89 10.57
C LEU A 134 4.07 9.65 10.42
N GLU A 135 4.58 9.81 9.19
CA GLU A 135 5.78 10.60 8.87
C GLU A 135 5.65 12.04 9.39
N ALA A 136 4.54 12.70 9.10
CA ALA A 136 4.30 14.08 9.54
C ALA A 136 4.22 14.22 11.07
N LYS A 137 3.71 13.21 11.78
CA LYS A 137 3.67 13.19 13.25
C LYS A 137 5.04 12.87 13.84
N GLY A 138 5.79 11.96 13.22
CA GLY A 138 7.17 11.63 13.61
C GLY A 138 8.07 12.87 13.58
N ILE A 139 8.03 13.65 12.49
CA ILE A 139 8.77 14.91 12.38
C ILE A 139 8.38 15.88 13.52
N LYS A 140 7.08 16.04 13.79
CA LYS A 140 6.61 16.90 14.89
C LYS A 140 7.07 16.42 16.27
N ALA A 141 7.19 15.11 16.48
CA ALA A 141 7.70 14.55 17.72
C ALA A 141 9.18 14.84 17.90
N VAL A 142 9.97 14.61 16.85
CA VAL A 142 11.40 14.92 16.81
C VAL A 142 11.64 16.41 17.08
N ASP A 143 10.94 17.30 16.38
CA ASP A 143 11.02 18.75 16.61
C ASP A 143 10.67 19.13 18.04
N TYR A 144 9.63 18.50 18.59
CA TYR A 144 9.21 18.76 19.96
C TYR A 144 10.27 18.29 20.97
N ILE A 145 10.80 17.09 20.80
CA ILE A 145 11.85 16.51 21.65
C ILE A 145 13.09 17.41 21.63
N TYR A 146 13.60 17.79 20.47
CA TYR A 146 14.80 18.63 20.35
C TYR A 146 14.63 19.98 21.05
N ASN A 147 13.48 20.63 20.87
CA ASN A 147 13.22 21.95 21.45
C ASN A 147 12.95 21.92 22.96
N ASN A 148 12.71 20.75 23.55
CA ASN A 148 12.32 20.60 24.95
C ASN A 148 13.18 19.58 25.72
N ILE A 149 14.35 19.22 25.20
CA ILE A 149 15.18 18.14 25.77
C ILE A 149 15.55 18.39 27.23
N ASP A 150 15.83 19.65 27.60
CA ASP A 150 16.18 20.04 28.97
C ASP A 150 14.96 20.35 29.85
N ALA A 151 13.75 20.29 29.29
CA ALA A 151 12.53 20.63 30.01
C ALA A 151 12.24 19.60 31.11
N LYS A 152 11.96 20.11 32.32
CA LYS A 152 11.66 19.31 33.52
C LYS A 152 10.22 19.46 33.99
N ASP A 153 9.50 20.45 33.46
CA ASP A 153 8.15 20.74 33.87
C ASP A 153 7.15 19.68 33.39
N GLU A 154 6.13 19.44 34.21
CA GLU A 154 5.07 18.47 33.96
C GLU A 154 4.37 18.71 32.61
N LYS A 155 4.13 19.98 32.26
CA LYS A 155 3.43 20.37 31.04
C LYS A 155 4.20 19.91 29.80
N SER A 156 5.52 20.07 29.77
CA SER A 156 6.35 19.62 28.66
C SER A 156 6.34 18.09 28.51
N LYS A 157 6.36 17.35 29.63
CA LYS A 157 6.27 15.88 29.66
C LYS A 157 4.90 15.38 29.20
N TYR A 158 3.84 15.98 29.72
CA TYR A 158 2.47 15.64 29.34
C TYR A 158 2.23 15.86 27.84
N LYS A 159 2.76 16.96 27.29
CA LYS A 159 2.66 17.22 25.85
C LYS A 159 3.44 16.21 25.02
N LEU A 160 4.62 15.73 25.47
CA LEU A 160 5.31 14.62 24.81
C LEU A 160 4.46 13.35 24.83
N LEU A 161 3.89 12.99 26.00
CA LEU A 161 2.99 11.84 26.13
C LEU A 161 1.84 11.89 25.11
N ARG A 162 1.20 13.07 24.97
CA ARG A 162 0.14 13.26 23.97
C ARG A 162 0.62 13.15 22.53
N ILE A 163 1.86 13.51 22.23
CA ILE A 163 2.43 13.33 20.90
C ILE A 163 2.64 11.85 20.61
N ILE A 164 3.18 11.09 21.56
CA ILE A 164 3.38 9.64 21.44
C ILE A 164 2.05 8.89 21.31
N ASP A 165 1.04 9.22 22.14
CA ASP A 165 -0.33 8.69 22.01
C ASP A 165 -0.89 8.87 20.59
N ASN A 166 -0.63 10.04 20.01
CA ASN A 166 -1.09 10.37 18.66
C ASN A 166 -0.37 9.57 17.56
N ILE A 167 0.91 9.26 17.75
CA ILE A 167 1.69 8.42 16.84
C ILE A 167 1.19 6.98 16.92
N MET A 168 1.12 6.41 18.13
CA MET A 168 0.65 5.04 18.36
C MET A 168 -0.74 4.78 17.78
N ARG A 169 -1.62 5.78 17.85
CA ARG A 169 -2.95 5.67 17.22
C ARG A 169 -2.86 5.47 15.72
N VAL A 170 -1.99 6.21 15.03
CA VAL A 170 -1.82 6.07 13.58
C VAL A 170 -1.15 4.74 13.24
N GLU A 171 -0.15 4.32 14.02
CA GLU A 171 0.49 3.00 13.85
C GLU A 171 -0.51 1.85 13.98
N LYS A 172 -1.41 1.92 14.97
CA LYS A 172 -2.47 0.92 15.17
C LYS A 172 -3.49 0.91 14.03
N GLU A 173 -3.84 2.06 13.48
CA GLU A 173 -4.72 2.13 12.31
C GLU A 173 -4.02 1.60 11.06
N LEU A 174 -2.75 1.95 10.86
CA LEU A 174 -1.92 1.42 9.78
C LEU A 174 -1.81 -0.12 9.86
N LEU A 175 -1.56 -0.67 11.06
CA LEU A 175 -1.51 -2.11 11.28
C LEU A 175 -2.83 -2.78 10.88
N LYS A 176 -3.98 -2.22 11.30
CA LYS A 176 -5.30 -2.73 10.92
C LYS A 176 -5.52 -2.67 9.40
N SER A 177 -5.12 -1.58 8.74
CA SER A 177 -5.27 -1.44 7.29
C SER A 177 -4.44 -2.47 6.53
N ASN A 178 -3.19 -2.71 6.96
CA ASN A 178 -2.34 -3.76 6.39
C ASN A 178 -2.97 -5.15 6.60
N GLN A 179 -3.44 -5.46 7.81
CA GLN A 179 -4.11 -6.74 8.10
C GLN A 179 -5.40 -6.92 7.30
N ALA A 180 -6.19 -5.85 7.11
CA ALA A 180 -7.41 -5.90 6.30
C ALA A 180 -7.12 -6.24 4.84
N PHE A 181 -6.02 -5.72 4.28
CA PHE A 181 -5.55 -6.12 2.95
C PHE A 181 -5.23 -7.62 2.92
N MET A 182 -4.43 -8.12 3.87
CA MET A 182 -4.00 -9.52 3.90
C MET A 182 -5.18 -10.50 4.02
N ILE A 183 -6.13 -10.22 4.90
CA ILE A 183 -7.35 -11.04 5.06
C ILE A 183 -8.10 -11.13 3.72
N ARG A 184 -8.23 -10.01 3.01
CA ARG A 184 -8.92 -9.98 1.71
C ARG A 184 -8.12 -10.73 0.64
N TYR A 185 -6.82 -10.49 0.56
CA TYR A 185 -5.92 -11.17 -0.38
C TYR A 185 -5.95 -12.70 -0.19
N GLU A 186 -5.89 -13.18 1.04
CA GLU A 186 -5.99 -14.62 1.32
C GLU A 186 -7.38 -15.21 0.99
N SER A 187 -8.45 -14.44 1.19
CA SER A 187 -9.81 -14.93 0.92
C SER A 187 -10.05 -15.20 -0.57
N GLN A 188 -9.40 -14.45 -1.48
CA GLN A 188 -9.52 -14.68 -2.92
C GLN A 188 -8.59 -15.77 -3.46
N ASN A 189 -7.56 -16.17 -2.70
CA ASN A 189 -6.58 -17.18 -3.11
C ASN A 189 -6.85 -18.57 -2.50
N LYS A 190 -7.98 -18.76 -1.79
CA LYS A 190 -8.40 -20.03 -1.17
C LYS A 190 -9.48 -20.80 -1.95
N ASP A 191 -9.94 -20.25 -3.08
CA ASP A 191 -10.86 -20.89 -4.05
C ASP A 191 -10.14 -21.22 -5.37
#